data_AF-A0A3D0STU6-F1
#
_entry.id   AF-A0A3D0STU6-F1
#
_cell.length_a   1.000
_cell.length_b   1.000
_cell.length_c   1.000
_cell.angle_alpha   90.00
_cell.angle_beta   90.00
_cell.angle_gamma   90.00
#
_symmetry.space_group_name_H-M   'P 1'
#
loop_
_entity.id
_entity.type
_entity.pdbx_description
1 polymer ?
#
loop_
_entity_poly.entity_id
_entity_poly.type
_entity_poly.pdbx_seq_one_letter_code
_entity_poly.pdbx_strand_id
1 'polypeptide(L)'
;DFPVFLHPETHDEYALARTERKTAPGYHGFHVHAAPEVTLEDDLQRRDLTINAMARDAQGQLIDPYHGARDLEARWLRHVSPAFAEDPVRILRVARFSARYASLGFRVAPETLALMRDMAASGEVDHLTSERVWAETVRALGESRPERFIETLRDCGALAHIFPELDRLFGVPQ
;
A
#
# COMPACT_ATOMS: atom_id res chain seq x y z
N ASP A 1 4.28 16.51 -8.34
CA ASP A 1 4.24 16.91 -6.93
C ASP A 1 2.88 17.43 -6.54
N PHE A 2 2.33 16.91 -5.45
CA PHE A 2 1.00 17.23 -4.95
C PHE A 2 1.10 18.32 -3.86
N PRO A 3 0.30 19.40 -3.91
CA PRO A 3 0.33 20.43 -2.89
C PRO A 3 -0.40 19.95 -1.64
N VAL A 4 0.36 19.47 -0.66
CA VAL A 4 -0.09 19.42 0.74
C VAL A 4 0.17 20.78 1.35
N PHE A 5 -0.86 21.42 1.91
CA PHE A 5 -0.71 22.67 2.63
C PHE A 5 -0.51 22.36 4.10
N LEU A 6 0.59 22.83 4.68
CA LEU A 6 0.85 22.70 6.11
C LEU A 6 0.32 23.93 6.84
N HIS A 7 -0.46 23.71 7.90
CA HIS A 7 -0.81 24.80 8.81
C HIS A 7 0.46 25.35 9.47
N PRO A 8 0.70 26.67 9.49
CA PRO A 8 1.94 27.24 9.99
C PRO A 8 2.18 27.01 11.49
N GLU A 9 1.11 26.82 12.27
CA GLU A 9 1.19 26.62 13.72
C GLU A 9 1.00 25.15 14.13
N THR A 10 -0.15 24.55 13.80
CA THR A 10 -0.47 23.16 14.17
C THR A 10 0.28 22.11 13.36
N HIS A 11 0.84 22.47 12.20
CA HIS A 11 1.43 21.55 11.23
C HIS A 11 0.44 20.52 10.65
N ASP A 12 -0.86 20.79 10.75
CA ASP A 12 -1.87 19.96 10.11
C ASP A 12 -1.68 19.98 8.59
N GLU A 13 -1.75 18.79 7.98
CA GLU A 13 -1.67 18.60 6.54
C GLU A 13 -3.06 18.71 5.90
N TYR A 14 -3.26 19.70 5.04
CA TYR A 14 -4.48 19.91 4.26
C TYR A 14 -4.26 19.50 2.80
N ALA A 15 -5.12 18.61 2.33
CA ALA A 15 -5.10 18.06 0.98
C ALA A 15 -6.51 18.13 0.38
N LEU A 16 -6.61 18.50 -0.89
CA LEU A 16 -7.87 18.39 -1.64
C LEU A 16 -8.12 16.93 -2.04
N ALA A 17 -9.38 16.51 -1.99
CA ALA A 17 -9.81 15.21 -2.51
C ALA A 17 -9.46 15.09 -4.01
N ARG A 18 -8.99 13.92 -4.44
CA ARG A 18 -8.49 13.72 -5.80
C ARG A 18 -8.73 12.32 -6.33
N THR A 19 -8.76 12.22 -7.65
CA THR A 19 -8.60 10.94 -8.36
C THR A 19 -7.27 10.92 -9.09
N GLU A 20 -6.63 9.76 -9.13
CA GLU A 20 -5.42 9.52 -9.91
C GLU A 20 -5.79 8.51 -11.00
N ARG A 21 -5.50 8.82 -12.28
CA ARG A 21 -5.74 7.88 -13.38
C ARG A 21 -4.42 7.50 -14.02
N LYS A 22 -4.13 6.19 -14.08
CA LYS A 22 -2.97 5.65 -14.81
C LYS A 22 -3.15 5.89 -16.31
N THR A 23 -2.24 6.64 -16.93
CA THR A 23 -2.21 6.98 -18.36
C THR A 23 -1.07 6.31 -19.10
N ALA A 24 -0.05 5.80 -18.40
CA ALA A 24 1.06 5.05 -18.98
C ALA A 24 1.66 4.06 -17.97
N PRO A 25 2.40 3.03 -18.40
CA PRO A 25 3.24 2.21 -17.53
C PRO A 25 4.28 3.07 -16.80
N GLY A 26 4.59 2.74 -15.54
CA GLY A 26 5.56 3.47 -14.72
C GLY A 26 5.02 4.71 -13.97
N TYR A 27 5.89 5.30 -13.14
CA TYR A 27 5.53 6.30 -12.12
C TYR A 27 5.05 7.66 -12.66
N HIS A 28 5.47 8.07 -13.86
CA HIS A 28 5.09 9.37 -14.42
C HIS A 28 3.75 9.34 -15.16
N GLY A 29 3.11 8.17 -15.27
CA GLY A 29 1.85 7.99 -15.97
C GLY A 29 0.63 8.25 -15.12
N PHE A 30 0.57 9.28 -14.28
CA PHE A 30 -0.62 9.59 -13.48
C PHE A 30 -1.11 11.02 -13.74
N HIS A 31 -2.35 11.15 -14.20
CA HIS A 31 -3.02 12.44 -14.25
C HIS A 31 -3.80 12.64 -12.94
N VAL A 32 -3.42 13.66 -12.18
CA VAL A 32 -4.12 14.04 -10.94
C VAL A 32 -5.30 14.94 -11.31
N HIS A 33 -6.51 14.52 -10.94
CA HIS A 33 -7.72 15.33 -11.11
C HIS A 33 -8.28 15.67 -9.73
N ALA A 34 -8.15 16.93 -9.34
CA ALA A 34 -8.71 17.50 -8.12
C ALA A 34 -9.74 18.55 -8.55
N ALA A 35 -11.01 18.19 -8.43
CA ALA A 35 -12.13 19.03 -8.85
C ALA A 35 -13.27 18.92 -7.83
N PRO A 36 -14.19 19.90 -7.73
CA PRO A 36 -15.25 19.91 -6.73
C PRO A 36 -16.15 18.67 -6.73
N GLU A 37 -16.24 17.98 -7.87
CA GLU A 37 -16.98 16.74 -8.05
C GLU A 37 -16.29 15.50 -7.45
N VAL A 38 -15.01 15.58 -7.06
CA VAL A 38 -14.31 14.45 -6.44
C VAL A 38 -14.77 14.31 -5.00
N THR A 39 -15.44 13.21 -4.71
CA THR A 39 -15.98 12.95 -3.38
C THR A 39 -14.89 12.42 -2.44
N LEU A 40 -15.16 12.48 -1.13
CA LEU A 40 -14.33 11.80 -0.13
C LEU A 40 -14.25 10.28 -0.42
N GLU A 41 -15.34 9.67 -0.87
CA GLU A 41 -15.38 8.24 -1.19
C GLU A 41 -14.46 7.89 -2.37
N ASP A 42 -14.37 8.76 -3.38
CA ASP A 42 -13.45 8.61 -4.51
C ASP A 42 -11.98 8.69 -4.08
N ASP A 43 -11.65 9.61 -3.16
CA ASP A 43 -10.29 9.72 -2.59
C ASP A 43 -9.93 8.47 -1.78
N LEU A 44 -10.84 8.03 -0.91
CA LEU A 44 -10.65 6.83 -0.09
C LEU A 44 -10.50 5.57 -0.97
N GLN A 45 -11.19 5.49 -2.11
CA GLN A 45 -11.10 4.37 -3.06
C GLN A 45 -9.68 4.13 -3.57
N ARG A 46 -8.90 5.20 -3.68
CA ARG A 46 -7.55 5.20 -4.26
C ARG A 46 -6.48 4.81 -3.25
N ARG A 47 -6.83 4.60 -1.99
CA ARG A 47 -5.88 4.21 -0.94
C ARG A 47 -5.47 2.75 -1.06
N ASP A 48 -4.40 2.39 -0.36
CA ASP A 48 -3.83 1.05 -0.42
C ASP A 48 -4.69 0.03 0.31
N LEU A 49 -4.92 0.23 1.61
CA LEU A 49 -5.59 -0.73 2.50
C LEU A 49 -6.89 -0.17 3.06
N THR A 50 -7.89 -1.04 3.26
CA THR A 50 -9.19 -0.68 3.87
C THR A 50 -9.01 -0.01 5.23
N ILE A 51 -8.09 -0.52 6.07
CA ILE A 51 -7.78 0.06 7.39
C ILE A 51 -7.21 1.49 7.32
N ASN A 52 -6.67 1.89 6.16
CA ASN A 52 -6.16 3.24 5.89
C ASN A 52 -7.17 4.09 5.10
N ALA A 53 -8.31 3.52 4.70
CA ALA A 53 -9.35 4.11 3.87
C ALA A 53 -10.60 4.46 4.66
N MET A 54 -10.39 5.00 5.87
CA MET A 54 -11.42 5.54 6.74
C MET A 54 -11.17 7.03 6.97
N ALA A 55 -12.24 7.78 7.19
CA ALA A 55 -12.18 9.18 7.56
C ALA A 55 -13.05 9.46 8.79
N ARG A 56 -12.81 10.60 9.42
CA ARG A 56 -13.63 11.10 10.52
C ARG A 56 -13.99 12.55 10.22
N ASP A 57 -15.26 12.90 10.32
CA ASP A 57 -15.71 14.28 10.13
C ASP A 57 -15.44 15.17 11.37
N ALA A 58 -15.76 16.45 11.27
CA ALA A 58 -15.56 17.42 12.34
C ALA A 58 -16.42 17.12 13.59
N GLN A 59 -17.50 16.34 13.44
CA GLN A 59 -18.39 15.92 14.52
C GLN A 59 -17.93 14.60 15.17
N GLY A 60 -16.88 13.98 14.62
CA GLY A 60 -16.35 12.71 15.10
C GLY A 60 -17.05 11.47 14.54
N GLN A 61 -17.92 11.62 13.54
CA GLN A 61 -18.55 10.50 12.86
C GLN A 61 -17.52 9.75 12.01
N LEU A 62 -17.50 8.42 12.12
CA LEU A 62 -16.69 7.56 11.27
C LEU A 62 -17.34 7.43 9.88
N ILE A 63 -16.55 7.71 8.84
CA ILE A 63 -16.88 7.49 7.45
C ILE A 63 -16.02 6.32 6.96
N ASP A 64 -16.64 5.17 6.74
CA ASP A 64 -15.95 3.91 6.39
C ASP A 64 -16.69 3.17 5.25
N PRO A 65 -16.63 3.68 4.01
CA PRO A 65 -17.31 3.08 2.87
C PRO A 65 -16.72 1.71 2.47
N TYR A 66 -15.47 1.42 2.84
CA TYR A 66 -14.74 0.21 2.45
C TYR A 66 -14.56 -0.81 3.58
N HIS A 67 -15.27 -0.63 4.70
CA HIS A 67 -15.28 -1.56 5.84
C HIS A 67 -13.91 -1.77 6.50
N GLY A 68 -13.08 -0.74 6.54
CA GLY A 68 -11.79 -0.72 7.23
C GLY A 68 -11.89 -1.02 8.72
N ALA A 69 -12.96 -0.60 9.41
CA ALA A 69 -13.15 -0.88 10.83
C ALA A 69 -13.33 -2.38 11.08
N ARG A 70 -14.06 -3.07 10.20
CA ARG A 70 -14.25 -4.53 10.24
C ARG A 70 -12.94 -5.26 9.99
N ASP A 71 -12.17 -4.84 8.98
CA ASP A 71 -10.87 -5.44 8.69
C ASP A 71 -9.85 -5.16 9.80
N LEU A 72 -9.91 -4.00 10.45
CA LEU A 72 -9.07 -3.66 11.60
C LEU A 72 -9.36 -4.61 12.78
N GLU A 73 -10.63 -4.82 13.11
CA GLU A 73 -11.05 -5.76 14.16
C GLU A 73 -10.63 -7.20 13.85
N ALA A 74 -10.83 -7.62 12.60
CA ALA A 74 -10.45 -8.95 12.12
C ALA A 74 -8.96 -9.11 11.80
N ARG A 75 -8.17 -8.03 11.91
CA ARG A 75 -6.71 -7.98 11.67
C ARG A 75 -6.32 -8.37 10.23
N TRP A 76 -7.09 -7.88 9.27
CA TRP A 76 -6.82 -8.08 7.84
C TRP A 76 -6.15 -6.86 7.21
N LEU A 77 -5.07 -7.11 6.47
CA LEU A 77 -4.53 -6.17 5.49
C LEU A 77 -5.19 -6.48 4.15
N ARG A 78 -6.28 -5.77 3.86
CA ARG A 78 -7.10 -5.92 2.66
C ARG A 78 -6.99 -4.70 1.75
N HIS A 79 -6.80 -4.90 0.45
CA HIS A 79 -6.80 -3.80 -0.52
C HIS A 79 -8.19 -3.16 -0.66
N VAL A 80 -8.23 -1.86 -0.94
CA VAL A 80 -9.50 -1.10 -1.05
C VAL A 80 -10.27 -1.46 -2.31
N SER A 81 -9.60 -1.40 -3.46
CA SER A 81 -10.26 -1.51 -4.77
C SER A 81 -9.28 -2.03 -5.84
N PRO A 82 -9.75 -2.39 -7.04
CA PRO A 82 -8.89 -2.79 -8.16
C PRO A 82 -7.83 -1.74 -8.52
N ALA A 83 -8.03 -0.46 -8.16
CA ALA A 83 -7.03 0.60 -8.33
C ALA A 83 -5.71 0.30 -7.57
N PHE A 84 -5.72 -0.65 -6.61
CA PHE A 84 -4.51 -1.18 -5.98
C PHE A 84 -3.44 -1.60 -7.02
N ALA A 85 -3.86 -2.23 -8.11
CA ALA A 85 -2.93 -2.71 -9.15
C ALA A 85 -2.27 -1.59 -9.97
N GLU A 86 -2.73 -0.34 -9.86
CA GLU A 86 -2.18 0.77 -10.64
C GLU A 86 -0.76 1.16 -10.18
N ASP A 87 -0.41 0.95 -8.90
CA ASP A 87 0.90 1.31 -8.35
C ASP A 87 1.59 0.09 -7.68
N PRO A 88 2.64 -0.47 -8.29
CA PRO A 88 3.33 -1.66 -7.78
C PRO A 88 4.00 -1.43 -6.41
N VAL A 89 4.23 -0.19 -5.96
CA VAL A 89 4.82 0.05 -4.63
C VAL A 89 3.89 -0.45 -3.52
N ARG A 90 2.60 -0.60 -3.80
CA ARG A 90 1.62 -1.04 -2.82
C ARG A 90 1.90 -2.47 -2.36
N ILE A 91 2.54 -3.31 -3.17
CA ILE A 91 3.08 -4.62 -2.74
C ILE A 91 4.09 -4.44 -1.60
N LEU A 92 5.07 -3.55 -1.78
CA LEU A 92 6.09 -3.26 -0.77
C LEU A 92 5.47 -2.67 0.50
N ARG A 93 4.48 -1.77 0.35
CA ARG A 93 3.76 -1.19 1.48
C ARG A 93 3.00 -2.25 2.27
N VAL A 94 2.30 -3.17 1.60
CA VAL A 94 1.61 -4.29 2.27
C VAL A 94 2.60 -5.20 3.00
N ALA A 95 3.72 -5.55 2.37
CA ALA A 95 4.77 -6.33 3.02
C ALA A 95 5.33 -5.60 4.25
N ARG A 96 5.51 -4.28 4.19
CA ARG A 96 5.95 -3.47 5.34
C ARG A 96 4.90 -3.45 6.44
N PHE A 97 3.62 -3.27 6.11
CA PHE A 97 2.53 -3.33 7.09
C PHE A 97 2.39 -4.71 7.73
N SER A 98 2.63 -5.78 6.97
CA SER A 98 2.75 -7.15 7.49
C SER A 98 3.86 -7.24 8.55
N ALA A 99 5.05 -6.71 8.27
CA ALA A 99 6.14 -6.62 9.25
C ALA A 99 5.84 -5.75 10.48
N ARG A 100 5.18 -4.61 10.27
CA ARG A 100 4.80 -3.69 11.35
C ARG A 100 3.80 -4.30 12.32
N TYR A 101 2.74 -4.91 11.80
CA TYR A 101 1.58 -5.32 12.58
C TYR A 101 1.50 -6.84 12.83
N ALA A 102 2.48 -7.63 12.41
CA ALA A 102 2.51 -9.07 12.67
C ALA A 102 2.46 -9.42 14.17
N SER A 103 3.10 -8.63 15.03
CA SER A 103 3.04 -8.80 16.50
C SER A 103 1.63 -8.59 17.06
N LEU A 104 0.80 -7.80 16.36
CA LEU A 104 -0.61 -7.59 16.67
C LEU A 104 -1.51 -8.65 16.00
N GLY A 105 -0.96 -9.62 15.28
CA GLY A 105 -1.69 -10.70 14.64
C GLY A 105 -2.33 -10.34 13.30
N PHE A 106 -1.90 -9.24 12.66
CA PHE A 106 -2.34 -8.90 11.31
C PHE A 106 -1.86 -9.89 10.26
N ARG A 107 -2.69 -10.09 9.24
CA ARG A 107 -2.42 -11.00 8.12
C ARG A 107 -2.87 -10.36 6.81
N VAL A 108 -2.17 -10.66 5.71
CA VAL A 108 -2.62 -10.26 4.38
C VAL A 108 -3.86 -11.05 4.01
N ALA A 109 -4.92 -10.37 3.57
CA ALA A 109 -6.16 -11.02 3.18
C ALA A 109 -5.95 -11.86 1.90
N PRO A 110 -6.59 -13.04 1.76
CA PRO A 110 -6.31 -13.97 0.67
C PRO A 110 -6.46 -13.36 -0.73
N GLU A 111 -7.51 -12.58 -0.96
CA GLU A 111 -7.74 -11.92 -2.25
C GLU A 111 -6.76 -10.77 -2.51
N THR A 112 -6.22 -10.15 -1.46
CA THR A 112 -5.14 -9.15 -1.58
C THR A 112 -3.82 -9.84 -1.96
N LEU A 113 -3.52 -10.98 -1.34
CA LEU A 113 -2.35 -11.77 -1.70
C LEU A 113 -2.44 -12.30 -3.14
N ALA A 114 -3.62 -12.73 -3.58
CA ALA A 114 -3.87 -13.13 -4.97
C ALA A 114 -3.63 -11.98 -5.95
N LEU A 115 -4.17 -10.78 -5.67
CA LEU A 115 -3.93 -9.60 -6.49
C LEU A 115 -2.43 -9.24 -6.58
N MET A 116 -1.71 -9.32 -5.45
CA MET A 116 -0.26 -9.07 -5.43
C MET A 116 0.52 -10.08 -6.27
N ARG A 117 0.08 -11.35 -6.32
CA ARG A 117 0.67 -12.37 -7.21
C ARG A 117 0.44 -12.04 -8.67
N ASP A 118 -0.78 -11.63 -9.03
CA ASP A 118 -1.10 -11.26 -10.41
C ASP A 118 -0.26 -10.07 -10.87
N MET A 119 -0.09 -9.07 -10.00
CA MET A 119 0.78 -7.91 -10.26
C MET A 119 2.26 -8.26 -10.39
N ALA A 120 2.76 -9.21 -9.59
CA ALA A 120 4.13 -9.69 -9.71
C ALA A 120 4.32 -10.46 -11.04
N ALA A 121 3.37 -11.32 -11.39
CA ALA A 121 3.41 -12.11 -12.61
C ALA A 121 3.25 -11.26 -13.90
N SER A 122 2.58 -10.10 -13.81
CA SER A 122 2.38 -9.21 -14.97
C SER A 122 3.62 -8.38 -15.34
N GLY A 123 4.71 -8.45 -14.55
CA GLY A 123 5.93 -7.67 -14.76
C GLY A 123 5.83 -6.20 -14.30
N GLU A 124 4.72 -5.78 -13.68
CA GLU A 124 4.58 -4.40 -13.18
C GLU A 124 5.58 -4.09 -12.05
N VAL A 125 5.97 -5.12 -11.29
CA VAL A 125 6.99 -5.02 -10.23
C VAL A 125 8.36 -4.65 -10.81
N ASP A 126 8.68 -5.06 -12.03
CA ASP A 126 9.96 -4.76 -12.70
C ASP A 126 10.10 -3.27 -13.04
N HIS A 127 9.00 -2.52 -13.02
CA HIS A 127 8.98 -1.07 -13.25
C HIS A 127 9.14 -0.25 -11.95
N LEU A 128 9.35 -0.89 -10.80
CA LEU A 128 9.68 -0.18 -9.56
C LEU A 128 11.08 0.43 -9.63
N THR A 129 11.19 1.70 -9.29
CA THR A 129 12.50 2.35 -9.17
C THR A 129 13.19 1.92 -7.88
N SER A 130 14.52 1.82 -7.92
CA SER A 130 15.35 1.39 -6.79
C SER A 130 15.14 2.27 -5.55
N GLU A 131 14.87 3.56 -5.72
CA GLU A 131 14.62 4.50 -4.63
C GLU A 131 13.33 4.14 -3.86
N ARG A 132 12.26 3.75 -4.58
CA ARG A 132 10.99 3.35 -3.97
C ARG A 132 11.13 2.02 -3.24
N VAL A 133 11.85 1.07 -3.85
CA VAL A 133 12.20 -0.21 -3.22
C VAL A 133 12.97 0.02 -1.93
N TRP A 134 14.02 0.85 -1.99
CA TRP A 134 14.87 1.15 -0.84
C TRP A 134 14.10 1.84 0.29
N ALA A 135 13.28 2.84 -0.02
CA ALA A 135 12.52 3.57 0.98
C ALA A 135 11.59 2.66 1.80
N GLU A 136 10.88 1.73 1.16
CA GLU A 136 10.02 0.79 1.87
C GLU A 136 10.83 -0.30 2.59
N THR A 137 11.94 -0.76 2.01
CA THR A 137 12.81 -1.78 2.62
C THR A 137 13.45 -1.29 3.91
N VAL A 138 14.04 -0.08 3.91
CA VAL A 138 14.65 0.51 5.11
C VAL A 138 13.63 0.66 6.23
N ARG A 139 12.41 1.12 5.91
CA ARG A 139 11.34 1.24 6.89
C ARG A 139 10.96 -0.14 7.44
N ALA A 140 10.77 -1.13 6.56
CA ALA A 140 10.40 -2.49 6.94
C ALA A 140 11.43 -3.16 7.85
N LEU A 141 12.73 -2.93 7.63
CA LEU A 141 13.80 -3.44 8.48
C LEU A 141 13.78 -2.86 9.91
N GLY A 142 13.19 -1.69 10.11
CA GLY A 142 13.00 -1.07 11.43
C GLY A 142 11.69 -1.48 12.14
N GLU A 143 10.84 -2.29 11.52
CA GLU A 143 9.56 -2.71 12.08
C GLU A 143 9.71 -3.85 13.10
N SER A 144 8.63 -4.17 13.83
CA SER A 144 8.67 -5.16 14.92
C SER A 144 9.00 -6.59 14.49
N ARG A 145 8.66 -6.97 13.25
CA ARG A 145 8.84 -8.31 12.68
C ARG A 145 9.35 -8.21 11.23
N PRO A 146 10.59 -7.74 11.01
CA PRO A 146 11.10 -7.43 9.68
C PRO A 146 11.18 -8.66 8.76
N GLU A 147 11.30 -9.87 9.31
CA GLU A 147 11.29 -11.11 8.52
C GLU A 147 9.99 -11.31 7.75
N ARG A 148 8.85 -10.80 8.27
CA ARG A 148 7.55 -10.89 7.59
C ARG A 148 7.50 -10.07 6.31
N PHE A 149 8.34 -9.04 6.17
CA PHE A 149 8.46 -8.29 4.93
C PHE A 149 8.96 -9.21 3.81
N ILE A 150 10.07 -9.92 4.05
CA ILE A 150 10.66 -10.85 3.09
C ILE A 150 9.72 -12.03 2.80
N GLU A 151 9.11 -12.61 3.84
CA GLU A 151 8.12 -13.69 3.68
C GLU A 151 6.92 -13.25 2.84
N THR A 152 6.36 -12.06 3.10
CA THR A 152 5.20 -11.56 2.33
C THR A 152 5.57 -11.31 0.86
N LEU A 153 6.76 -10.76 0.59
CA LEU A 153 7.25 -10.60 -0.78
C LEU A 153 7.44 -11.95 -1.48
N ARG A 154 7.89 -12.97 -0.75
CA ARG A 154 8.03 -14.32 -1.27
C ARG A 154 6.68 -14.97 -1.55
N ASP A 155 5.73 -14.84 -0.62
CA ASP A 155 4.39 -15.43 -0.73
C ASP A 155 3.60 -14.89 -1.94
N CYS A 156 3.87 -13.64 -2.34
CA CYS A 156 3.30 -13.04 -3.56
C CYS A 156 4.18 -13.17 -4.80
N GLY A 157 5.37 -13.77 -4.70
CA GLY A 157 6.30 -13.94 -5.82
C GLY A 157 7.13 -12.68 -6.16
N ALA A 158 6.85 -11.53 -5.56
CA ALA A 158 7.58 -10.29 -5.82
C ALA A 158 9.06 -10.35 -5.38
N LEU A 159 9.42 -11.22 -4.43
CA LEU A 159 10.80 -11.33 -3.94
C LEU A 159 11.79 -11.69 -5.07
N ALA A 160 11.40 -12.59 -5.97
CA ALA A 160 12.24 -13.02 -7.09
C ALA A 160 12.53 -11.90 -8.10
N HIS A 161 11.69 -10.86 -8.14
CA HIS A 161 11.87 -9.69 -9.00
C HIS A 161 12.70 -8.61 -8.31
N ILE A 162 12.45 -8.38 -7.02
CA ILE A 162 13.01 -7.24 -6.28
C ILE A 162 14.38 -7.58 -5.66
N PHE A 163 14.52 -8.78 -5.10
CA PHE A 163 15.75 -9.28 -4.47
C PHE A 163 16.05 -10.72 -4.90
N PRO A 164 16.37 -10.95 -6.19
CA PRO A 164 16.55 -12.30 -6.72
C PRO A 164 17.65 -13.09 -5.99
N GLU A 165 18.68 -12.41 -5.47
CA GLU A 165 19.74 -13.03 -4.67
C GLU A 165 19.19 -13.61 -3.36
N LEU A 166 18.26 -12.90 -2.69
CA LEU A 166 17.65 -13.37 -1.45
C LEU A 166 16.68 -14.52 -1.69
N ASP A 167 15.90 -14.46 -2.78
CA ASP A 167 14.97 -15.54 -3.13
C ASP A 167 15.71 -16.89 -3.31
N ARG A 168 16.87 -16.86 -3.98
CA ARG A 168 17.72 -18.05 -4.19
C ARG A 168 18.28 -18.68 -2.92
N LEU A 169 18.33 -17.95 -1.80
CA LEU A 169 18.85 -18.48 -0.52
C LEU A 169 17.83 -19.38 0.19
N PHE A 170 16.55 -19.30 -0.16
CA PHE A 170 15.55 -20.17 0.46
C PHE A 170 15.73 -21.63 0.02
N GLY A 171 15.75 -22.53 1.00
CA GLY A 171 15.97 -23.97 0.76
C GLY A 171 17.44 -24.38 0.74
N VAL A 172 18.37 -23.43 0.84
CA VAL A 172 19.79 -23.72 1.09
C VAL A 172 19.95 -24.03 2.59
N PRO A 173 20.56 -25.18 2.97
CA PRO A 173 20.88 -25.49 4.36
C PRO A 173 21.71 -24.37 4.99
N GLN A 174 21.30 -23.92 6.18
CA GLN A 174 21.97 -22.86 6.97
C GLN A 174 22.87 -23.47 8.04
#